data_AF-A0A3D0P1B4-F1
#
_entry.id   AF-A0A3D0P1B4-F1
#
_cell.length_a   1.000
_cell.length_b   1.000
_cell.length_c   1.000
_cell.angle_alpha   90.00
_cell.angle_beta   90.00
_cell.angle_gamma   90.00
#
_symmetry.space_group_name_H-M   'P 1'
#
loop_
_entity.id
_entity.type
_entity.pdbx_description
1 polymer ?
#
loop_
_entity_poly.entity_id
_entity_poly.type
_entity_poly.pdbx_seq_one_letter_code
_entity_poly.pdbx_strand_id
1 'polypeptide(L)'
;MPFAEPLATAEAVLEIGGQEITVSREIEYRFADDIRGELRRPIAVVPAATIGLDSDLLIVSKRPQATKHRIVTTVSNNTPGELSGNATLDLPSGWTKTPSSIPFKLPRFGDKTAFTFEVTVPANTAVGSYMVGAVAEAGGQRYGQSMQTIAYPHIQTHRIFKKADVTAHVLDLEIAQVKIGYIMGSGDKVPEAIRRLGLDVTMLGEKDLSTGDLSAYDIIVVGIRASQVRPDFVANNGRLLDFARNGGTLVVQYQQQEYIQNNMQPFPASMTGVTRGNQRIGNVRTTDENAKVNVLVPDHPIFNYPNKIGESDWANWIQERNLYCFSTWDPAYTALLESTDEGDDPNKGGMLYAPLGKGHYLYTSYSWFRQL
;
A
#
# COMPACT_ATOMS: atom_id res chain seq x y z
N MET A 1 12.95 -2.94 23.86
CA MET A 1 11.53 -3.31 24.00
C MET A 1 10.73 -2.53 22.96
N PRO A 2 9.64 -3.06 22.38
CA PRO A 2 8.82 -2.35 21.39
C PRO A 2 8.00 -1.19 22.00
N PHE A 3 8.05 -1.00 23.32
CA PHE A 3 7.33 0.04 24.05
C PHE A 3 8.32 1.06 24.65
N ALA A 4 7.90 2.32 24.70
CA ALA A 4 8.63 3.39 25.37
C ALA A 4 8.73 3.13 26.88
N GLU A 5 9.72 3.73 27.54
CA GLU A 5 9.81 3.65 28.99
C GLU A 5 8.60 4.34 29.65
N PRO A 6 8.17 3.88 30.85
CA PRO A 6 7.11 4.51 31.62
C PRO A 6 7.36 6.00 31.83
N LEU A 7 6.33 6.84 31.63
CA LEU A 7 6.44 8.28 31.85
C LEU A 7 6.70 8.64 33.32
N ALA A 8 6.27 7.77 34.23
CA ALA A 8 6.52 7.90 35.65
C ALA A 8 6.56 6.51 36.30
N THR A 9 7.50 6.34 37.21
CA THR A 9 7.62 5.17 38.08
C THR A 9 7.55 5.60 39.54
N ALA A 10 6.93 4.78 40.37
CA ALA A 10 6.96 4.91 41.82
C ALA A 10 7.83 3.80 42.41
N GLU A 11 8.63 4.16 43.40
CA GLU A 11 9.46 3.22 44.16
C GLU A 11 8.92 3.08 45.58
N ALA A 12 8.84 1.84 46.04
CA ALA A 12 8.55 1.52 47.43
C ALA A 12 9.71 0.72 48.00
N VAL A 13 10.27 1.18 49.11
CA VAL A 13 11.26 0.42 49.88
C VAL A 13 10.50 -0.44 50.88
N LEU A 14 10.71 -1.75 50.81
CA LEU A 14 10.08 -2.76 51.66
C LEU A 14 11.16 -3.38 52.55
N GLU A 15 10.87 -3.59 53.82
CA GLU A 15 11.71 -4.43 54.67
C GLU A 15 11.10 -5.83 54.76
N ILE A 16 11.83 -6.86 54.30
CA ILE A 16 11.40 -8.25 54.33
C ILE A 16 12.52 -9.08 54.97
N GLY A 17 12.25 -9.66 56.15
CA GLY A 17 13.24 -10.46 56.87
C GLY A 17 14.48 -9.67 57.33
N GLY A 18 14.34 -8.37 57.58
CA GLY A 18 15.45 -7.49 57.96
C GLY A 18 16.30 -7.01 56.78
N GLN A 19 15.89 -7.28 55.54
CA GLN A 19 16.55 -6.82 54.33
C GLN A 19 15.67 -5.80 53.60
N GLU A 20 16.27 -4.67 53.19
CA GLU A 20 15.59 -3.69 52.36
C GLU A 20 15.53 -4.15 50.90
N ILE A 21 14.35 -4.05 50.31
CA ILE A 21 14.05 -4.40 48.92
C ILE A 21 13.31 -3.23 48.28
N THR A 22 13.90 -2.63 47.25
CA THR A 22 13.22 -1.59 46.46
C THR A 22 12.40 -2.22 45.36
N VAL A 23 11.09 -1.95 45.36
CA VAL A 23 10.18 -2.34 44.29
C VAL A 23 9.82 -1.11 43.47
N SER A 24 10.18 -1.12 42.19
CA SER A 24 9.77 -0.10 41.22
C SER A 24 8.58 -0.57 40.38
N ARG A 25 7.59 0.30 40.21
CA ARG A 25 6.38 0.05 39.41
C ARG A 25 6.01 1.29 38.61
N GLU A 26 5.48 1.09 37.41
CA GLU A 26 4.90 2.16 36.60
C GLU A 26 3.66 2.77 37.30
N ILE A 27 3.51 4.09 37.20
CA ILE A 27 2.31 4.76 37.69
C ILE A 27 1.16 4.56 36.69
N GLU A 28 0.06 4.02 37.19
CA GLU A 28 -1.14 3.74 36.40
C GLU A 28 -2.33 4.60 36.83
N TYR A 29 -3.12 5.05 35.86
CA TYR A 29 -4.44 5.61 36.07
C TYR A 29 -5.47 4.49 36.23
N ARG A 30 -6.21 4.53 37.34
CA ARG A 30 -7.22 3.54 37.72
C ARG A 30 -8.62 4.11 37.61
N PHE A 31 -9.52 3.41 36.93
CA PHE A 31 -10.92 3.80 36.80
C PHE A 31 -11.85 2.58 36.80
N ALA A 32 -13.09 2.80 37.21
CA ALA A 32 -14.14 1.78 37.15
C ALA A 32 -14.82 1.81 35.78
N ASP A 33 -15.03 0.62 35.21
CA ASP A 33 -15.80 0.37 33.99
C ASP A 33 -16.98 -0.53 34.37
N ASP A 34 -18.20 -0.10 34.07
CA ASP A 34 -19.42 -0.79 34.52
C ASP A 34 -19.54 -2.24 33.99
N ILE A 35 -18.84 -2.56 32.91
CA ILE A 35 -18.86 -3.88 32.27
C ILE A 35 -17.65 -4.71 32.72
N ARG A 36 -16.48 -4.08 32.85
CA ARG A 36 -15.20 -4.79 33.05
C ARG A 36 -14.61 -4.69 34.46
N GLY A 37 -15.23 -3.91 35.34
CA GLY A 37 -14.74 -3.67 36.68
C GLY A 37 -13.58 -2.67 36.71
N GLU A 38 -12.60 -2.90 37.58
CA GLU A 38 -11.43 -2.02 37.71
C GLU A 38 -10.50 -2.17 36.49
N LEU A 39 -10.29 -1.08 35.77
CA LEU A 39 -9.29 -0.99 34.71
C LEU A 39 -8.13 -0.10 35.15
N ARG A 40 -6.93 -0.51 34.78
CA ARG A 40 -5.68 0.23 34.98
C ARG A 40 -5.03 0.53 33.64
N ARG A 41 -4.52 1.74 33.47
CA ARG A 41 -3.86 2.17 32.25
C ARG A 41 -2.62 3.00 32.57
N PRO A 42 -1.52 2.82 31.83
CA PRO A 42 -0.39 3.74 31.86
C PRO A 42 -0.85 5.19 31.66
N ILE A 43 -0.19 6.12 32.35
CA ILE A 43 -0.34 7.54 32.04
C ILE A 43 0.27 7.79 30.66
N ALA A 44 -0.45 8.51 29.81
CA ALA A 44 0.04 8.90 28.49
C ALA A 44 -0.08 10.42 28.32
N VAL A 45 1.02 11.05 27.96
CA VAL A 45 1.06 12.45 27.55
C VAL A 45 0.97 12.48 26.02
N VAL A 46 0.08 13.32 25.50
CA VAL A 46 -0.11 13.51 24.06
C VAL A 46 0.08 14.98 23.71
N PRO A 47 0.53 15.30 22.48
CA PRO A 47 0.59 16.68 22.02
C PRO A 47 -0.80 17.32 22.07
N ALA A 48 -0.88 18.58 22.51
CA ALA A 48 -2.13 19.32 22.63
C ALA A 48 -2.92 19.36 21.31
N ALA A 49 -2.23 19.43 20.17
CA ALA A 49 -2.80 19.24 18.85
C ALA A 49 -2.07 18.10 18.12
N THR A 50 -2.81 17.33 17.32
CA THR A 50 -2.23 16.44 16.32
C THR A 50 -2.78 16.78 14.95
N ILE A 51 -1.98 16.57 13.91
CA ILE A 51 -2.39 16.79 12.51
C ILE A 51 -2.03 15.56 11.69
N GLY A 52 -2.97 15.07 10.88
CA GLY A 52 -2.75 13.95 9.96
C GLY A 52 -3.07 14.34 8.53
N LEU A 53 -2.55 13.56 7.57
CA LEU A 53 -2.91 13.65 6.16
C LEU A 53 -3.77 12.45 5.76
N ASP A 54 -4.57 12.61 4.71
CA ASP A 54 -5.38 11.54 4.12
C ASP A 54 -4.57 10.57 3.24
N SER A 55 -3.35 10.94 2.87
CA SER A 55 -2.40 10.11 2.14
C SER A 55 -0.97 10.33 2.64
N ASP A 56 -0.16 9.27 2.63
CA ASP A 56 1.28 9.26 2.89
C ASP A 56 2.13 9.36 1.61
N LEU A 57 1.50 9.20 0.45
CA LEU A 57 2.12 9.25 -0.87
C LEU A 57 1.36 10.18 -1.82
N LEU A 58 2.11 10.97 -2.59
CA LEU A 58 1.63 11.75 -3.73
C LEU A 58 2.48 11.39 -4.95
N ILE A 59 1.85 10.98 -6.05
CA ILE A 59 2.57 10.80 -7.31
C ILE A 59 2.31 12.01 -8.20
N VAL A 60 3.38 12.58 -8.72
CA VAL A 60 3.33 13.74 -9.62
C VAL A 60 4.01 13.35 -10.93
N SER A 61 3.22 13.15 -11.97
CA SER A 61 3.77 13.04 -13.33
C SER A 61 4.35 14.39 -13.75
N LYS A 62 5.59 14.38 -14.22
CA LYS A 62 6.22 15.55 -14.82
C LYS A 62 5.41 16.02 -16.02
N ARG A 63 5.11 17.32 -16.06
CA ARG A 63 4.35 17.97 -17.12
C ARG A 63 5.05 19.27 -17.52
N PRO A 64 4.90 19.75 -18.77
CA PRO A 64 5.44 21.05 -19.19
C PRO A 64 4.74 22.24 -18.51
N GLN A 65 3.65 21.99 -17.77
CA GLN A 65 2.90 23.00 -17.03
C GLN A 65 2.82 22.63 -15.55
N ALA A 66 2.65 23.64 -14.70
CA ALA A 66 2.46 23.41 -13.27
C ALA A 66 1.19 22.58 -13.03
N THR A 67 1.27 21.66 -12.08
CA THR A 67 0.14 20.76 -11.74
C THR A 67 -0.37 21.07 -10.36
N LYS A 68 -1.67 20.91 -10.17
CA LYS A 68 -2.36 21.16 -8.89
C LYS A 68 -2.80 19.85 -8.29
N HIS A 69 -2.54 19.68 -7.00
CA HIS A 69 -2.82 18.46 -6.24
C HIS A 69 -3.58 18.81 -4.97
N ARG A 70 -4.62 18.05 -4.69
CA ARG A 70 -5.43 18.20 -3.49
C ARG A 70 -4.79 17.41 -2.35
N ILE A 71 -4.56 18.08 -1.22
CA ILE A 71 -4.09 17.44 0.03
C ILE A 71 -5.09 17.74 1.13
N VAL A 72 -5.57 16.71 1.84
CA VAL A 72 -6.48 16.89 2.97
C VAL A 72 -5.74 16.64 4.28
N THR A 73 -5.81 17.61 5.18
CA THR A 73 -5.23 17.50 6.52
C THR A 73 -6.34 17.50 7.57
N THR A 74 -6.18 16.75 8.66
CA THR A 74 -7.12 16.73 9.79
C THR A 74 -6.40 17.12 11.07
N VAL A 75 -6.85 18.21 11.72
CA VAL A 75 -6.37 18.61 13.05
C VAL A 75 -7.29 18.03 14.11
N SER A 76 -6.72 17.52 15.20
CA SER A 76 -7.45 17.04 16.38
C SER A 76 -7.02 17.81 17.63
N ASN A 77 -7.99 18.15 18.49
CA ASN A 77 -7.74 18.75 19.80
C ASN A 77 -7.58 17.65 20.86
N ASN A 78 -6.45 17.62 21.56
CA ASN A 78 -6.19 16.69 22.65
C ASN A 78 -6.09 17.40 24.03
N THR A 79 -6.51 18.66 24.10
CA THR A 79 -6.62 19.41 25.36
C THR A 79 -8.00 19.24 25.99
N PRO A 80 -8.15 19.38 27.33
CA PRO A 80 -9.46 19.34 27.97
C PRO A 80 -10.42 20.48 27.58
N GLY A 81 -9.90 21.57 27.02
CA GLY A 81 -10.65 22.78 26.70
C GLY A 81 -10.58 23.15 25.22
N GLU A 82 -10.83 24.43 24.93
CA GLU A 82 -10.76 24.95 23.58
C GLU A 82 -9.32 25.03 23.06
N LEU A 83 -9.13 24.63 21.80
CA LEU A 83 -7.90 24.81 21.05
C LEU A 83 -8.18 25.61 19.77
N SER A 84 -7.51 26.75 19.63
CA SER A 84 -7.57 27.57 18.43
C SER A 84 -6.18 27.79 17.85
N GLY A 85 -6.12 27.88 16.52
CA GLY A 85 -4.85 27.93 15.81
C GLY A 85 -5.02 28.05 14.30
N ASN A 86 -3.93 27.78 13.58
CA ASN A 86 -3.92 27.74 12.11
C ASN A 86 -3.34 26.41 11.63
N ALA A 87 -3.93 25.83 10.59
CA ALA A 87 -3.36 24.71 9.85
C ALA A 87 -2.62 25.23 8.61
N THR A 88 -1.49 24.63 8.25
CA THR A 88 -0.71 24.94 7.05
C THR A 88 0.11 23.74 6.57
N LEU A 89 0.77 23.88 5.42
CA LEU A 89 1.70 22.89 4.87
C LEU A 89 3.13 23.46 4.73
N ASP A 90 4.13 22.79 5.26
CA ASP A 90 5.53 23.05 4.92
C ASP A 90 5.84 22.39 3.57
N LEU A 91 6.21 23.19 2.57
CA LEU A 91 6.39 22.75 1.19
C LEU A 91 7.86 22.79 0.75
N PRO A 92 8.26 21.98 -0.25
CA PRO A 92 9.53 22.14 -0.95
C PRO A 92 9.70 23.53 -1.57
N SER A 93 10.95 23.92 -1.81
CA SER A 93 11.25 25.21 -2.44
C SER A 93 10.57 25.34 -3.82
N GLY A 94 9.98 26.51 -4.08
CA GLY A 94 9.27 26.81 -5.32
C GLY A 94 7.83 26.28 -5.40
N TRP A 95 7.44 25.34 -4.55
CA TRP A 95 6.05 24.86 -4.50
C TRP A 95 5.16 25.86 -3.77
N THR A 96 3.89 25.94 -4.15
CA THR A 96 2.92 26.84 -3.51
C THR A 96 1.69 26.09 -3.04
N LYS A 97 0.95 26.68 -2.09
CA LYS A 97 -0.29 26.15 -1.51
C LYS A 97 -1.36 27.23 -1.51
N THR A 98 -2.60 26.84 -1.79
CA THR A 98 -3.78 27.69 -1.63
C THR A 98 -4.82 26.95 -0.80
N PRO A 99 -5.33 27.54 0.29
CA PRO A 99 -4.86 28.78 0.94
C PRO A 99 -3.48 28.62 1.60
N SER A 100 -2.82 29.72 1.99
CA SER A 100 -1.53 29.68 2.70
C SER A 100 -1.63 29.11 4.12
N SER A 101 -2.75 29.36 4.79
CA SER A 101 -3.09 28.87 6.12
C SER A 101 -4.60 28.90 6.33
N ILE A 102 -5.13 28.02 7.17
CA ILE A 102 -6.56 27.97 7.48
C ILE A 102 -6.75 28.04 9.00
N PRO A 103 -7.50 29.03 9.53
CA PRO A 103 -7.76 29.11 10.96
C PRO A 103 -8.71 28.00 11.41
N PHE A 104 -8.54 27.54 12.65
CA PHE A 104 -9.39 26.55 13.27
C PHE A 104 -9.70 26.88 14.72
N LYS A 105 -10.84 26.36 15.19
CA LYS A 105 -11.28 26.42 16.58
C LYS A 105 -11.99 25.11 16.91
N LEU A 106 -11.46 24.40 17.89
CA LEU A 106 -11.91 23.09 18.34
C LEU A 106 -12.28 23.18 19.83
N PRO A 107 -13.58 23.32 20.16
CA PRO A 107 -14.02 23.65 21.53
C PRO A 107 -13.76 22.58 22.59
N ARG A 108 -13.69 21.29 22.21
CA ARG A 108 -13.63 20.17 23.16
C ARG A 108 -12.51 19.19 22.84
N PHE A 109 -12.11 18.45 23.86
CA PHE A 109 -11.25 17.27 23.72
C PHE A 109 -11.85 16.30 22.69
N GLY A 110 -11.02 15.86 21.75
CA GLY A 110 -11.39 14.91 20.71
C GLY A 110 -12.05 15.53 19.49
N ASP A 111 -12.39 16.83 19.50
CA ASP A 111 -12.92 17.50 18.32
C ASP A 111 -11.88 17.47 17.19
N LYS A 112 -12.39 17.31 15.96
CA LYS A 112 -11.58 17.25 14.74
C LYS A 112 -12.17 18.14 13.67
N THR A 113 -11.30 18.64 12.81
CA THR A 113 -11.70 19.36 11.61
C THR A 113 -10.73 19.07 10.47
N ALA A 114 -11.26 18.98 9.26
CA ALA A 114 -10.49 18.68 8.06
C ALA A 114 -10.38 19.92 7.17
N PHE A 115 -9.22 20.06 6.55
CA PHE A 115 -8.87 21.17 5.68
C PHE A 115 -8.32 20.65 4.37
N THR A 116 -8.68 21.31 3.28
CA THR A 116 -8.14 21.00 1.95
C THR A 116 -7.19 22.10 1.53
N PHE A 117 -5.98 21.72 1.12
CA PHE A 117 -5.01 22.57 0.46
C PHE A 117 -4.87 22.14 -1.00
N GLU A 118 -4.82 23.11 -1.91
CA GLU A 118 -4.38 22.89 -3.28
C GLU A 118 -2.88 23.22 -3.35
N VAL A 119 -2.05 22.20 -3.55
CA VAL A 119 -0.61 22.33 -3.74
C VAL A 119 -0.29 22.42 -5.22
N THR A 120 0.41 23.47 -5.62
CA THR A 120 0.89 23.64 -7.00
C THR A 120 2.35 23.22 -7.08
N VAL A 121 2.62 22.20 -7.90
CA VAL A 121 3.96 21.71 -8.23
C VAL A 121 4.42 22.40 -9.51
N PRO A 122 5.53 23.18 -9.49
CA PRO A 122 6.07 23.84 -10.67
C PRO A 122 6.47 22.87 -11.78
N ALA A 123 6.32 23.28 -13.04
CA ALA A 123 6.67 22.47 -14.21
C ALA A 123 8.15 22.07 -14.27
N ASN A 124 9.04 22.90 -13.71
CA ASN A 124 10.48 22.68 -13.69
C ASN A 124 10.97 21.88 -12.47
N THR A 125 10.06 21.29 -11.69
CA THR A 125 10.44 20.42 -10.57
C THR A 125 11.18 19.20 -11.12
N ALA A 126 12.39 18.96 -10.62
CA ALA A 126 13.19 17.80 -11.03
C ALA A 126 12.53 16.49 -10.59
N VAL A 127 12.78 15.42 -11.34
CA VAL A 127 12.41 14.05 -10.93
C VAL A 127 13.07 13.75 -9.58
N GLY A 128 12.32 13.16 -8.65
CA GLY A 128 12.84 12.87 -7.31
C GLY A 128 11.76 12.77 -6.25
N SER A 129 12.21 12.63 -5.00
CA SER A 129 11.36 12.57 -3.81
C SER A 129 11.38 13.89 -3.06
N TYR A 130 10.20 14.39 -2.71
CA TYR A 130 10.00 15.65 -1.99
C TYR A 130 9.07 15.43 -0.80
N MET A 131 9.32 16.13 0.30
CA MET A 131 8.48 16.04 1.49
C MET A 131 7.54 17.24 1.58
N VAL A 132 6.26 16.97 1.84
CA VAL A 132 5.26 17.98 2.22
C VAL A 132 4.79 17.67 3.63
N GLY A 133 5.03 18.59 4.57
CA GLY A 133 4.66 18.41 5.97
C GLY A 133 3.36 19.15 6.31
N ALA A 134 2.45 18.53 7.05
CA ALA A 134 1.29 19.20 7.63
C ALA A 134 1.63 19.74 9.03
N VAL A 135 1.22 20.98 9.30
CA VAL A 135 1.49 21.66 10.56
C VAL A 135 0.23 22.32 11.10
N ALA A 136 -0.03 22.12 12.39
CA ALA A 136 -0.96 22.93 13.16
C ALA A 136 -0.17 23.85 14.10
N GLU A 137 -0.50 25.14 14.12
CA GLU A 137 0.08 26.12 15.03
C GLU A 137 -0.98 26.55 16.04
N ALA A 138 -0.75 26.30 17.33
CA ALA A 138 -1.68 26.66 18.39
C ALA A 138 -0.93 26.94 19.70
N GLY A 139 -1.34 27.98 20.44
CA GLY A 139 -0.71 28.34 21.72
C GLY A 139 0.79 28.64 21.62
N GLY A 140 1.26 29.20 20.49
CA GLY A 140 2.67 29.49 20.24
C GLY A 140 3.55 28.26 19.96
N GLN A 141 2.96 27.08 19.79
CA GLN A 141 3.64 25.83 19.49
C GLN A 141 3.27 25.32 18.09
N ARG A 142 4.20 24.61 17.44
CA ARG A 142 4.00 23.93 16.15
C ARG A 142 3.85 22.42 16.37
N TYR A 143 2.79 21.84 15.82
CA TYR A 143 2.48 20.42 15.89
C TYR A 143 2.53 19.83 14.48
N GLY A 144 3.48 18.94 14.24
CA GLY A 144 3.67 18.25 12.95
C GLY A 144 3.61 16.74 13.07
N GLN A 145 2.82 16.22 14.02
CA GLN A 145 2.67 14.79 14.29
C GLN A 145 1.23 14.35 14.14
N SER A 146 1.05 13.21 13.47
CA SER A 146 -0.19 12.45 13.48
C SER A 146 -0.21 11.48 14.67
N MET A 147 -1.41 11.05 15.06
CA MET A 147 -1.58 10.10 16.16
C MET A 147 -2.56 9.00 15.73
N GLN A 148 -2.08 7.77 15.71
CA GLN A 148 -2.89 6.57 15.52
C GLN A 148 -3.13 5.91 16.87
N THR A 149 -4.40 5.80 17.26
CA THR A 149 -4.81 5.11 18.49
C THR A 149 -5.17 3.67 18.19
N ILE A 150 -4.53 2.73 18.89
CA ILE A 150 -4.84 1.30 18.85
C ILE A 150 -5.50 0.95 20.19
N ALA A 151 -6.81 0.70 20.17
CA ALA A 151 -7.61 0.46 21.38
C ALA A 151 -8.68 -0.61 21.11
N TYR A 152 -8.35 -1.87 21.38
CA TYR A 152 -9.34 -2.96 21.38
C TYR A 152 -9.72 -3.35 22.81
N PRO A 153 -10.90 -3.95 23.04
CA PRO A 153 -11.34 -4.34 24.38
C PRO A 153 -10.36 -5.23 25.16
N HIS A 154 -9.55 -6.02 24.45
CA HIS A 154 -8.64 -7.03 24.99
C HIS A 154 -7.16 -6.59 25.04
N ILE A 155 -6.83 -5.34 24.67
CA ILE A 155 -5.46 -4.80 24.78
C ILE A 155 -5.43 -3.45 25.48
N GLN A 156 -4.24 -3.04 25.93
CA GLN A 156 -4.01 -1.68 26.40
C GLN A 156 -4.10 -0.68 25.22
N THR A 157 -4.52 0.55 25.51
CA THR A 157 -4.55 1.62 24.51
C THR A 157 -3.13 2.06 24.18
N HIS A 158 -2.69 1.80 22.96
CA HIS A 158 -1.41 2.31 22.44
C HIS A 158 -1.64 3.47 21.50
N ARG A 159 -0.67 4.38 21.45
CA ARG A 159 -0.67 5.53 20.55
C ARG A 159 0.64 5.54 19.78
N ILE A 160 0.54 5.55 18.46
CA ILE A 160 1.68 5.65 17.57
C ILE A 160 1.69 7.07 17.01
N PHE A 161 2.79 7.77 17.25
CA PHE A 161 3.03 9.09 16.69
C PHE A 161 3.92 8.96 15.46
N LYS A 162 3.53 9.63 14.38
CA LYS A 162 4.33 9.72 13.17
C LYS A 162 4.42 11.17 12.75
N LYS A 163 5.50 11.53 12.06
CA LYS A 163 5.53 12.83 11.39
C LYS A 163 4.34 12.92 10.44
N ALA A 164 3.72 14.09 10.41
CA ALA A 164 2.59 14.36 9.54
C ALA A 164 3.14 14.83 8.20
N ASP A 165 3.63 13.92 7.38
CA ASP A 165 4.14 14.21 6.05
C ASP A 165 3.55 13.30 4.99
N VAL A 166 3.54 13.81 3.76
CA VAL A 166 3.31 13.05 2.54
C VAL A 166 4.59 13.11 1.70
N THR A 167 5.03 11.96 1.21
CA THR A 167 6.15 11.87 0.27
C THR A 167 5.61 12.05 -1.13
N ALA A 168 6.03 13.12 -1.79
CA ALA A 168 5.69 13.40 -3.18
C ALA A 168 6.80 12.90 -4.11
N HIS A 169 6.51 11.87 -4.91
CA HIS A 169 7.41 11.41 -5.96
C HIS A 169 7.06 12.09 -7.27
N VAL A 170 7.97 12.93 -7.75
CA VAL A 170 7.92 13.50 -9.09
C VAL A 170 8.59 12.51 -10.03
N LEU A 171 7.81 11.94 -10.95
CA LEU A 171 8.24 10.90 -11.88
C LEU A 171 8.13 11.40 -13.32
N ASP A 172 9.09 11.03 -14.15
CA ASP A 172 8.97 11.20 -15.61
C ASP A 172 8.13 10.05 -16.15
N LEU A 173 6.81 10.20 -16.08
CA LEU A 173 5.85 9.14 -16.35
C LEU A 173 4.80 9.61 -17.34
N GLU A 174 4.71 8.90 -18.45
CA GLU A 174 3.61 8.97 -19.40
C GLU A 174 2.50 7.99 -19.01
N ILE A 175 1.26 8.45 -19.11
CA ILE A 175 0.08 7.69 -18.67
C ILE A 175 -0.93 7.65 -19.80
N ALA A 176 -1.08 6.47 -20.39
CA ALA A 176 -2.12 6.21 -21.37
C ALA A 176 -3.49 6.24 -20.67
N GLN A 177 -4.46 6.96 -21.25
CA GLN A 177 -5.81 7.02 -20.69
C GLN A 177 -6.54 5.72 -21.02
N VAL A 178 -6.74 4.88 -20.01
CA VAL A 178 -7.42 3.59 -20.12
C VAL A 178 -8.42 3.43 -18.98
N LYS A 179 -9.52 2.72 -19.23
CA LYS A 179 -10.49 2.33 -18.22
C LYS A 179 -10.12 0.99 -17.62
N ILE A 180 -9.94 0.96 -16.30
CA ILE A 180 -9.49 -0.24 -15.58
C ILE A 180 -10.61 -0.78 -14.72
N GLY A 181 -11.00 -2.03 -14.98
CA GLY A 181 -11.78 -2.84 -14.05
C GLY A 181 -10.84 -3.59 -13.10
N TYR A 182 -11.09 -3.56 -11.79
CA TYR A 182 -10.23 -4.23 -10.81
C TYR A 182 -11.01 -5.18 -9.91
N ILE A 183 -10.58 -6.44 -9.88
CA ILE A 183 -11.16 -7.47 -9.00
C ILE A 183 -10.28 -7.55 -7.75
N MET A 184 -10.76 -6.97 -6.66
CA MET A 184 -10.01 -6.89 -5.40
C MET A 184 -9.66 -8.28 -4.84
N GLY A 185 -8.38 -8.45 -4.52
CA GLY A 185 -7.82 -9.59 -3.81
C GLY A 185 -7.66 -9.35 -2.30
N SER A 186 -6.89 -10.21 -1.62
CA SER A 186 -6.67 -10.08 -0.17
C SER A 186 -5.48 -9.18 0.15
N GLY A 187 -5.72 -8.07 0.83
CA GLY A 187 -4.66 -7.15 1.29
C GLY A 187 -3.96 -6.39 0.17
N ASP A 188 -4.64 -6.22 -0.97
CA ASP A 188 -4.10 -5.54 -2.14
C ASP A 188 -4.15 -4.02 -2.00
N LYS A 189 -3.07 -3.33 -2.40
CA LYS A 189 -2.97 -1.86 -2.45
C LYS A 189 -2.70 -1.33 -3.87
N VAL A 190 -2.60 -2.22 -4.85
CA VAL A 190 -2.34 -1.87 -6.24
C VAL A 190 -3.44 -0.96 -6.82
N PRO A 191 -4.75 -1.15 -6.55
CA PRO A 191 -5.78 -0.23 -7.05
C PRO A 191 -5.57 1.22 -6.63
N GLU A 192 -5.24 1.44 -5.36
CA GLU A 192 -4.97 2.76 -4.82
C GLU A 192 -3.72 3.39 -5.46
N ALA A 193 -2.67 2.60 -5.69
CA ALA A 193 -1.48 3.05 -6.40
C ALA A 193 -1.79 3.45 -7.85
N ILE A 194 -2.56 2.66 -8.59
CA ILE A 194 -2.99 2.99 -9.96
C ILE A 194 -3.83 4.28 -9.98
N ARG A 195 -4.75 4.47 -9.02
CA ARG A 195 -5.51 5.72 -8.89
C ARG A 195 -4.60 6.92 -8.58
N ARG A 196 -3.55 6.73 -7.77
CA ARG A 196 -2.55 7.78 -7.49
C ARG A 196 -1.76 8.19 -8.73
N LEU A 197 -1.66 7.33 -9.74
CA LEU A 197 -1.14 7.71 -11.07
C LEU A 197 -2.13 8.59 -11.86
N GLY A 198 -3.39 8.70 -11.44
CA GLY A 198 -4.42 9.47 -12.13
C GLY A 198 -5.23 8.67 -13.14
N LEU A 199 -5.22 7.34 -13.04
CA LEU A 199 -6.07 6.44 -13.83
C LEU A 199 -7.40 6.18 -13.13
N ASP A 200 -8.45 6.02 -13.91
CA ASP A 200 -9.77 5.64 -13.41
C ASP A 200 -9.85 4.13 -13.19
N VAL A 201 -10.09 3.73 -11.93
CA VAL A 201 -10.15 2.33 -11.50
C VAL A 201 -11.51 2.05 -10.89
N THR A 202 -12.31 1.26 -11.60
CA THR A 202 -13.61 0.76 -11.14
C THR A 202 -13.44 -0.59 -10.48
N MET A 203 -13.88 -0.70 -9.22
CA MET A 203 -13.85 -1.99 -8.52
C MET A 203 -15.00 -2.87 -9.01
N LEU A 204 -14.69 -4.09 -9.45
CA LEU A 204 -15.67 -5.04 -9.98
C LEU A 204 -16.18 -5.98 -8.87
N GLY A 205 -17.49 -5.88 -8.60
CA GLY A 205 -18.20 -6.76 -7.67
C GLY A 205 -18.85 -7.96 -8.37
N GLU A 206 -19.52 -8.80 -7.58
CA GLU A 206 -20.20 -10.01 -8.07
C GLU A 206 -21.18 -9.74 -9.21
N LYS A 207 -21.98 -8.66 -9.11
CA LYS A 207 -22.96 -8.31 -10.14
C LYS A 207 -22.29 -7.96 -11.47
N ASP A 208 -21.19 -7.22 -11.42
CA ASP A 208 -20.41 -6.85 -12.61
C ASP A 208 -19.82 -8.09 -13.27
N LEU A 209 -19.24 -8.98 -12.45
CA LEU A 209 -18.61 -10.22 -12.93
C LEU A 209 -19.61 -11.26 -13.43
N SER A 210 -20.84 -11.29 -12.93
CA SER A 210 -21.87 -12.24 -13.36
C SER A 210 -22.69 -11.77 -14.56
N THR A 211 -23.05 -10.49 -14.59
CA THR A 211 -24.00 -9.96 -15.59
C THR A 211 -23.62 -8.60 -16.19
N GLY A 212 -22.64 -7.90 -15.61
CA GLY A 212 -22.20 -6.60 -16.09
C GLY A 212 -21.52 -6.63 -17.47
N ASP A 213 -21.50 -5.48 -18.14
CA ASP A 213 -20.80 -5.32 -19.42
C ASP A 213 -19.31 -5.10 -19.19
N LEU A 214 -18.52 -6.16 -19.39
CA LEU A 214 -17.07 -6.10 -19.23
C LEU A 214 -16.37 -5.37 -20.39
N SER A 215 -17.05 -5.16 -21.52
CA SER A 215 -16.49 -4.42 -22.67
C SER A 215 -16.35 -2.91 -22.41
N ALA A 216 -16.92 -2.42 -21.30
CA ALA A 216 -16.76 -1.04 -20.85
C ALA A 216 -15.33 -0.70 -20.37
N TYR A 217 -14.46 -1.71 -20.19
CA TYR A 217 -13.08 -1.58 -19.72
C TYR A 217 -12.09 -1.92 -20.83
N ASP A 218 -10.95 -1.24 -20.86
CA ASP A 218 -9.84 -1.61 -21.75
C ASP A 218 -9.00 -2.74 -21.13
N ILE A 219 -8.86 -2.68 -19.80
CA ILE A 219 -8.04 -3.59 -19.00
C ILE A 219 -8.85 -4.07 -17.80
N ILE A 220 -8.80 -5.38 -17.53
CA ILE A 220 -9.26 -5.94 -16.26
C ILE A 220 -8.07 -6.53 -15.52
N VAL A 221 -7.88 -6.11 -14.28
CA VAL A 221 -6.85 -6.63 -13.38
C VAL A 221 -7.49 -7.50 -12.32
N VAL A 222 -7.03 -8.75 -12.23
CA VAL A 222 -7.32 -9.65 -11.11
C VAL A 222 -6.25 -9.45 -10.06
N GLY A 223 -6.66 -8.93 -8.90
CA GLY A 223 -5.76 -8.66 -7.78
C GLY A 223 -5.26 -9.92 -7.07
N ILE A 224 -4.33 -9.70 -6.16
CA ILE A 224 -3.55 -10.76 -5.52
C ILE A 224 -4.43 -11.77 -4.77
N ARG A 225 -4.23 -13.07 -5.01
CA ARG A 225 -4.95 -14.17 -4.36
C ARG A 225 -6.48 -14.10 -4.49
N ALA A 226 -7.01 -13.36 -5.46
CA ALA A 226 -8.45 -13.26 -5.68
C ALA A 226 -9.11 -14.64 -5.84
N SER A 227 -8.44 -15.63 -6.44
CA SER A 227 -8.99 -16.99 -6.58
C SER A 227 -9.31 -17.68 -5.25
N GLN A 228 -8.68 -17.25 -4.14
CA GLN A 228 -8.91 -17.83 -2.81
C GLN A 228 -10.05 -17.14 -2.04
N VAL A 229 -10.32 -15.87 -2.33
CA VAL A 229 -11.23 -15.04 -1.53
C VAL A 229 -12.44 -14.52 -2.31
N ARG A 230 -12.50 -14.75 -3.63
CA ARG A 230 -13.58 -14.30 -4.52
C ARG A 230 -14.21 -15.48 -5.28
N PRO A 231 -15.19 -16.17 -4.67
CA PRO A 231 -15.94 -17.23 -5.35
C PRO A 231 -16.64 -16.74 -6.62
N ASP A 232 -17.09 -15.49 -6.64
CA ASP A 232 -17.70 -14.83 -7.78
C ASP A 232 -16.72 -14.60 -8.95
N PHE A 233 -15.44 -14.32 -8.66
CA PHE A 233 -14.39 -14.33 -9.69
C PHE A 233 -14.16 -15.73 -10.25
N VAL A 234 -14.03 -16.74 -9.38
CA VAL A 234 -13.81 -18.14 -9.81
C VAL A 234 -14.95 -18.62 -10.71
N ALA A 235 -16.20 -18.39 -10.30
CA ALA A 235 -17.38 -18.80 -11.04
C ALA A 235 -17.52 -18.11 -12.41
N ASN A 236 -17.02 -16.87 -12.55
CA ASN A 236 -17.19 -16.06 -13.76
C ASN A 236 -15.91 -15.89 -14.59
N ASN A 237 -14.85 -16.63 -14.28
CA ASN A 237 -13.56 -16.51 -14.97
C ASN A 237 -13.66 -16.73 -16.50
N GLY A 238 -14.60 -17.58 -16.95
CA GLY A 238 -14.89 -17.74 -18.39
C GLY A 238 -15.22 -16.42 -19.10
N ARG A 239 -16.02 -15.55 -18.47
CA ARG A 239 -16.38 -14.23 -19.02
C ARG A 239 -15.18 -13.30 -19.12
N LEU A 240 -14.22 -13.41 -18.21
CA LEU A 240 -12.97 -12.64 -18.23
C LEU A 240 -12.04 -13.09 -19.37
N LEU A 241 -11.96 -14.40 -19.60
CA LEU A 241 -11.24 -14.94 -20.76
C LEU A 241 -11.92 -14.50 -22.07
N ASP A 242 -13.25 -14.49 -22.13
CA ASP A 242 -13.98 -14.00 -23.30
C ASP A 242 -13.79 -12.50 -23.52
N PHE A 243 -13.74 -11.70 -22.46
CA PHE A 243 -13.37 -10.28 -22.52
C PHE A 243 -12.00 -10.10 -23.21
N ALA A 244 -10.99 -10.86 -22.79
CA ALA A 244 -9.66 -10.81 -23.42
C ALA A 244 -9.71 -11.29 -24.89
N ARG A 245 -10.41 -12.40 -25.17
CA ARG A 245 -10.62 -12.90 -26.55
C ARG A 245 -11.24 -11.85 -27.48
N ASN A 246 -12.09 -10.99 -26.93
CA ASN A 246 -12.79 -9.95 -27.68
C ASN A 246 -12.03 -8.64 -27.83
N GLY A 247 -10.78 -8.55 -27.35
CA GLY A 247 -9.91 -7.38 -27.55
C GLY A 247 -9.46 -6.70 -26.25
N GLY A 248 -9.98 -7.12 -25.10
CA GLY A 248 -9.55 -6.61 -23.80
C GLY A 248 -8.17 -7.12 -23.38
N THR A 249 -7.57 -6.45 -22.39
CA THR A 249 -6.36 -6.95 -21.72
C THR A 249 -6.70 -7.48 -20.34
N LEU A 250 -6.47 -8.77 -20.10
CA LEU A 250 -6.64 -9.39 -18.78
C LEU A 250 -5.27 -9.57 -18.11
N VAL A 251 -5.07 -8.89 -16.98
CA VAL A 251 -3.88 -9.04 -16.13
C VAL A 251 -4.25 -9.84 -14.90
N VAL A 252 -3.59 -10.98 -14.67
CA VAL A 252 -3.80 -11.82 -13.51
C VAL A 252 -2.58 -11.74 -12.60
N GLN A 253 -2.72 -11.05 -11.47
CA GLN A 253 -1.64 -10.88 -10.50
C GLN A 253 -1.68 -12.02 -9.49
N TYR A 254 -0.50 -12.61 -9.23
CA TYR A 254 -0.17 -13.39 -8.04
C TYR A 254 -1.33 -14.24 -7.51
N GLN A 255 -1.56 -15.40 -8.15
CA GLN A 255 -2.52 -16.39 -7.66
C GLN A 255 -1.78 -17.61 -7.11
N GLN A 256 -2.42 -18.32 -6.18
CA GLN A 256 -1.88 -19.57 -5.64
C GLN A 256 -2.37 -20.78 -6.45
N GLN A 257 -2.08 -21.99 -5.97
CA GLN A 257 -2.28 -23.25 -6.70
C GLN A 257 -3.73 -23.49 -7.12
N GLU A 258 -4.70 -22.95 -6.37
CA GLU A 258 -6.13 -23.09 -6.67
C GLU A 258 -6.48 -22.50 -8.05
N TYR A 259 -5.75 -21.49 -8.52
CA TYR A 259 -5.96 -20.92 -9.86
C TYR A 259 -5.72 -21.94 -10.98
N ILE A 260 -4.64 -22.72 -10.86
CA ILE A 260 -4.35 -23.82 -11.80
C ILE A 260 -5.28 -25.00 -11.58
N GLN A 261 -5.54 -25.38 -10.33
CA GLN A 261 -6.42 -26.52 -10.00
C GLN A 261 -7.85 -26.32 -10.53
N ASN A 262 -8.32 -25.08 -10.54
CA ASN A 262 -9.62 -24.70 -11.08
C ASN A 262 -9.60 -24.43 -12.60
N ASN A 263 -8.49 -24.67 -13.30
CA ASN A 263 -8.31 -24.46 -14.74
C ASN A 263 -8.71 -23.05 -15.20
N MET A 264 -8.27 -22.02 -14.46
CA MET A 264 -8.67 -20.64 -14.70
C MET A 264 -7.81 -19.92 -15.77
N GLN A 265 -6.68 -20.51 -16.13
CA GLN A 265 -5.77 -20.03 -17.17
C GLN A 265 -6.31 -20.29 -18.59
N PRO A 266 -5.99 -19.46 -19.60
CA PRO A 266 -6.49 -19.64 -20.97
C PRO A 266 -5.85 -20.81 -21.72
N PHE A 267 -4.60 -21.16 -21.39
CA PHE A 267 -3.86 -22.29 -21.97
C PHE A 267 -3.21 -23.12 -20.86
N PRO A 268 -2.96 -24.43 -21.07
CA PRO A 268 -2.39 -25.32 -20.06
C PRO A 268 -1.15 -24.75 -19.37
N ALA A 269 -1.11 -24.87 -18.03
CA ALA A 269 0.04 -24.50 -17.22
C ALA A 269 0.02 -25.29 -15.92
N SER A 270 1.15 -25.35 -15.23
CA SER A 270 1.29 -26.00 -13.93
C SER A 270 2.00 -25.10 -12.93
N MET A 271 1.64 -25.22 -11.66
CA MET A 271 2.36 -24.66 -10.51
C MET A 271 2.81 -25.80 -9.59
N THR A 272 3.62 -26.72 -10.11
CA THR A 272 4.18 -27.80 -9.29
C THR A 272 5.28 -27.24 -8.39
N GLY A 273 5.41 -27.86 -7.22
CA GLY A 273 6.41 -27.42 -6.26
C GLY A 273 7.82 -27.83 -6.65
N VAL A 274 8.81 -27.06 -6.19
CA VAL A 274 10.22 -27.47 -6.24
C VAL A 274 10.42 -28.63 -5.26
N THR A 275 11.06 -29.69 -5.73
CA THR A 275 11.41 -30.86 -4.93
C THR A 275 12.93 -30.97 -4.83
N ARG A 276 13.48 -31.14 -3.62
CA ARG A 276 14.89 -31.53 -3.42
C ARG A 276 14.91 -32.94 -2.86
N GLY A 277 15.31 -33.90 -3.69
CA GLY A 277 15.08 -35.31 -3.40
C GLY A 277 13.57 -35.62 -3.33
N ASN A 278 13.13 -36.36 -2.31
CA ASN A 278 11.72 -36.73 -2.12
C ASN A 278 10.88 -35.68 -1.35
N GLN A 279 11.47 -34.53 -0.97
CA GLN A 279 10.76 -33.50 -0.19
C GLN A 279 10.32 -32.35 -1.10
N ARG A 280 9.01 -32.08 -1.14
CA ARG A 280 8.47 -30.84 -1.72
C ARG A 280 8.85 -29.68 -0.80
N ILE A 281 9.67 -28.76 -1.29
CA ILE A 281 10.22 -27.63 -0.52
C ILE A 281 9.33 -26.38 -0.63
N GLY A 282 8.61 -26.21 -1.74
CA GLY A 282 7.75 -25.06 -1.93
C GLY A 282 7.25 -24.96 -3.36
N ASN A 283 6.65 -23.83 -3.71
CA ASN A 283 6.34 -23.38 -5.07
C ASN A 283 7.60 -22.77 -5.74
N VAL A 284 7.64 -22.75 -7.07
CA VAL A 284 8.67 -22.00 -7.81
C VAL A 284 8.57 -20.51 -7.45
N ARG A 285 9.70 -19.91 -7.10
CA ARG A 285 9.81 -18.55 -6.55
C ARG A 285 11.23 -18.01 -6.66
N THR A 286 11.38 -16.71 -6.39
CA THR A 286 12.66 -16.03 -6.19
C THR A 286 12.50 -15.15 -4.97
N THR A 287 13.15 -15.56 -3.88
CA THR A 287 13.03 -14.96 -2.55
C THR A 287 14.04 -13.87 -2.28
N ASP A 288 15.20 -13.86 -2.95
CA ASP A 288 16.18 -12.79 -2.82
C ASP A 288 15.68 -11.52 -3.53
N GLU A 289 15.44 -10.45 -2.75
CA GLU A 289 15.05 -9.14 -3.27
C GLU A 289 16.09 -8.51 -4.21
N ASN A 290 17.35 -8.92 -4.11
CA ASN A 290 18.45 -8.42 -4.94
C ASN A 290 18.72 -9.30 -6.16
N ALA A 291 18.01 -10.43 -6.32
CA ALA A 291 18.18 -11.29 -7.48
C ALA A 291 17.98 -10.50 -8.78
N LYS A 292 18.91 -10.69 -9.73
CA LYS A 292 18.87 -10.01 -11.02
C LYS A 292 17.60 -10.40 -11.78
N VAL A 293 16.90 -9.40 -12.31
CA VAL A 293 15.79 -9.60 -13.24
C VAL A 293 16.31 -9.48 -14.67
N ASN A 294 16.30 -10.59 -15.40
CA ASN A 294 16.66 -10.64 -16.81
C ASN A 294 15.39 -10.42 -17.65
N VAL A 295 15.39 -9.39 -18.49
CA VAL A 295 14.33 -9.16 -19.48
C VAL A 295 14.57 -10.06 -20.69
N LEU A 296 13.70 -11.06 -20.89
CA LEU A 296 13.88 -12.09 -21.91
C LEU A 296 13.48 -11.64 -23.31
N VAL A 297 12.52 -10.70 -23.39
CA VAL A 297 12.04 -10.12 -24.64
C VAL A 297 12.14 -8.59 -24.54
N PRO A 298 13.36 -8.03 -24.67
CA PRO A 298 13.63 -6.62 -24.39
C PRO A 298 12.89 -5.65 -25.31
N ASP A 299 12.52 -6.06 -26.52
CA ASP A 299 11.77 -5.23 -27.48
C ASP A 299 10.24 -5.35 -27.29
N HIS A 300 9.76 -6.12 -26.31
CA HIS A 300 8.33 -6.25 -26.07
C HIS A 300 7.72 -4.90 -25.67
N PRO A 301 6.54 -4.50 -26.18
CA PRO A 301 5.94 -3.19 -25.91
C PRO A 301 5.74 -2.89 -24.42
N ILE A 302 5.51 -3.93 -23.60
CA ILE A 302 5.34 -3.80 -22.14
C ILE A 302 6.53 -3.16 -21.42
N PHE A 303 7.73 -3.24 -22.01
CA PHE A 303 8.95 -2.66 -21.44
C PHE A 303 9.36 -1.34 -22.10
N ASN A 304 8.65 -0.91 -23.16
CA ASN A 304 9.10 0.20 -24.00
C ASN A 304 8.01 1.24 -24.27
N TYR A 305 6.75 1.00 -23.89
CA TYR A 305 5.66 1.94 -24.14
C TYR A 305 4.61 1.96 -23.02
N PRO A 306 4.11 3.15 -22.64
CA PRO A 306 4.60 4.47 -23.03
C PRO A 306 5.92 4.85 -22.32
N ASN A 307 6.27 4.10 -21.26
CA ASN A 307 7.50 4.29 -20.51
C ASN A 307 8.47 3.15 -20.78
N LYS A 308 9.76 3.48 -20.83
CA LYS A 308 10.83 2.49 -20.94
C LYS A 308 11.21 1.97 -19.56
N ILE A 309 11.21 0.66 -19.39
CA ILE A 309 11.69 -0.05 -18.20
C ILE A 309 13.16 -0.42 -18.40
N GLY A 310 14.02 -0.02 -17.48
CA GLY A 310 15.46 -0.27 -17.48
C GLY A 310 15.95 -1.00 -16.23
N GLU A 311 17.27 -1.19 -16.13
CA GLU A 311 17.88 -1.90 -14.99
C GLU A 311 17.58 -1.25 -13.63
N SER A 312 17.47 0.08 -13.60
CA SER A 312 17.17 0.85 -12.38
C SER A 312 15.78 0.58 -11.81
N ASP A 313 14.81 0.17 -12.63
CA ASP A 313 13.44 -0.13 -12.18
C ASP A 313 13.37 -1.44 -11.38
N TRP A 314 14.43 -2.23 -11.40
CA TRP A 314 14.57 -3.46 -10.60
C TRP A 314 15.34 -3.24 -9.30
N ALA A 315 15.85 -2.03 -9.03
CA ALA A 315 16.59 -1.72 -7.80
C ALA A 315 15.66 -1.49 -6.60
N ASN A 316 16.20 -1.60 -5.39
CA ASN A 316 15.53 -1.28 -4.11
C ASN A 316 14.21 -2.03 -3.86
N TRP A 317 14.08 -3.23 -4.42
CA TRP A 317 12.96 -4.11 -4.08
C TRP A 317 13.02 -4.51 -2.61
N ILE A 318 11.84 -4.65 -2.01
CA ILE A 318 11.70 -5.15 -0.65
C ILE A 318 11.14 -6.58 -0.67
N GLN A 319 11.69 -7.41 0.22
CA GLN A 319 11.30 -8.79 0.47
C GLN A 319 11.64 -9.79 -0.64
N GLU A 320 10.77 -10.05 -1.61
CA GLU A 320 10.97 -11.16 -2.58
C GLU A 320 10.50 -10.79 -3.99
N ARG A 321 11.21 -11.29 -5.02
CA ARG A 321 10.95 -10.98 -6.43
C ARG A 321 9.61 -11.54 -6.91
N ASN A 322 9.41 -12.84 -6.76
CA ASN A 322 8.18 -13.48 -7.20
C ASN A 322 7.95 -14.77 -6.43
N LEU A 323 6.71 -15.23 -6.50
CA LEU A 323 6.23 -16.36 -5.74
C LEU A 323 5.06 -17.00 -6.50
N TYR A 324 4.98 -18.33 -6.49
CA TYR A 324 3.92 -19.09 -7.18
C TYR A 324 4.03 -18.93 -8.70
N CYS A 325 5.26 -18.93 -9.21
CA CYS A 325 5.51 -18.94 -10.64
C CYS A 325 4.92 -20.20 -11.29
N PHE A 326 4.55 -20.09 -12.56
CA PHE A 326 4.24 -21.29 -13.33
C PHE A 326 5.54 -22.09 -13.49
N SER A 327 5.46 -23.38 -13.18
CA SER A 327 6.56 -24.34 -13.34
C SER A 327 6.67 -24.85 -14.78
N THR A 328 5.54 -24.97 -15.48
CA THR A 328 5.45 -25.33 -16.90
C THR A 328 4.25 -24.61 -17.50
N TRP A 329 4.29 -24.37 -18.81
CA TRP A 329 3.23 -23.66 -19.53
C TRP A 329 3.23 -24.04 -21.01
N ASP A 330 2.06 -23.86 -21.64
CA ASP A 330 1.84 -24.08 -23.07
C ASP A 330 2.71 -23.14 -23.93
N PRO A 331 3.17 -23.57 -25.12
CA PRO A 331 3.94 -22.71 -26.03
C PRO A 331 3.25 -21.41 -26.47
N ALA A 332 1.94 -21.29 -26.30
CA ALA A 332 1.21 -20.03 -26.52
C ALA A 332 1.67 -18.90 -25.58
N TYR A 333 2.26 -19.22 -24.42
CA TYR A 333 2.83 -18.22 -23.53
C TYR A 333 4.27 -17.87 -23.91
N THR A 334 4.56 -16.58 -23.90
CA THR A 334 5.88 -15.99 -23.97
C THR A 334 6.33 -15.57 -22.57
N ALA A 335 7.43 -16.14 -22.08
CA ALA A 335 8.07 -15.69 -20.86
C ALA A 335 8.79 -14.36 -21.08
N LEU A 336 8.46 -13.36 -20.27
CA LEU A 336 8.96 -12.00 -20.44
C LEU A 336 10.12 -11.66 -19.50
N LEU A 337 10.13 -12.26 -18.31
CA LEU A 337 11.14 -12.02 -17.28
C LEU A 337 11.66 -13.33 -16.71
N GLU A 338 12.92 -13.31 -16.27
CA GLU A 338 13.56 -14.36 -15.49
C GLU A 338 14.18 -13.76 -14.24
N SER A 339 14.03 -14.45 -13.11
CA SER A 339 14.77 -14.14 -11.88
C SER A 339 15.02 -15.45 -11.14
N THR A 340 16.15 -15.57 -10.45
CA THR A 340 16.56 -16.84 -9.85
C THR A 340 17.31 -16.59 -8.55
N ASP A 341 17.02 -17.40 -7.51
CA ASP A 341 17.81 -17.40 -6.27
C ASP A 341 19.14 -18.12 -6.51
N GLU A 342 20.17 -17.79 -5.73
CA GLU A 342 21.48 -18.44 -5.88
C GLU A 342 21.38 -19.96 -5.69
N GLY A 343 21.81 -20.71 -6.71
CA GLY A 343 21.81 -22.17 -6.71
C GLY A 343 20.54 -22.85 -7.21
N ASP A 344 19.49 -22.09 -7.55
CA ASP A 344 18.26 -22.61 -8.15
C ASP A 344 18.31 -22.62 -9.69
N ASP A 345 17.41 -23.39 -10.32
CA ASP A 345 17.23 -23.39 -11.78
C ASP A 345 16.59 -22.07 -12.26
N PRO A 346 16.91 -21.60 -13.49
CA PRO A 346 16.34 -20.37 -14.04
C PRO A 346 14.82 -20.32 -13.99
N ASN A 347 14.25 -19.38 -13.23
CA ASN A 347 12.80 -19.23 -13.10
C ASN A 347 12.26 -18.17 -14.06
N LYS A 348 11.59 -18.64 -15.12
CA LYS A 348 10.97 -17.84 -16.19
C LYS A 348 9.44 -17.75 -16.10
N GLY A 349 8.85 -18.44 -15.12
CA GLY A 349 7.40 -18.53 -14.96
C GLY A 349 6.76 -17.37 -14.21
N GLY A 350 7.55 -16.34 -13.89
CA GLY A 350 7.12 -15.21 -13.07
C GLY A 350 6.28 -14.17 -13.82
N MET A 351 6.45 -14.04 -15.14
CA MET A 351 5.68 -13.12 -15.97
C MET A 351 5.50 -13.71 -17.37
N LEU A 352 4.28 -14.16 -17.66
CA LEU A 352 3.91 -14.88 -18.87
C LEU A 352 2.83 -14.12 -19.63
N TYR A 353 3.14 -13.77 -20.86
CA TYR A 353 2.24 -13.09 -21.78
C TYR A 353 1.72 -14.06 -22.85
N ALA A 354 0.46 -13.94 -23.24
CA ALA A 354 -0.06 -14.62 -24.42
C ALA A 354 -1.06 -13.73 -25.17
N PRO A 355 -1.01 -13.70 -26.51
CA PRO A 355 -2.14 -13.21 -27.29
C PRO A 355 -3.33 -14.13 -27.07
N LEU A 356 -4.52 -13.56 -26.86
CA LEU A 356 -5.74 -14.32 -26.62
C LEU A 356 -6.86 -13.74 -27.47
N GLY A 357 -7.19 -14.42 -28.57
CA GLY A 357 -8.12 -13.87 -29.57
C GLY A 357 -7.62 -12.55 -30.14
N LYS A 358 -8.41 -11.48 -29.99
CA LYS A 358 -8.07 -10.12 -30.42
C LYS A 358 -7.34 -9.31 -29.35
N GLY A 359 -7.26 -9.81 -28.13
CA GLY A 359 -6.68 -9.09 -27.00
C GLY A 359 -5.51 -9.82 -26.38
N HIS A 360 -5.30 -9.57 -25.09
CA HIS A 360 -4.07 -9.93 -24.40
C HIS A 360 -4.36 -10.57 -23.04
N TYR A 361 -3.56 -11.57 -22.69
CA TYR A 361 -3.51 -12.15 -21.36
C TYR A 361 -2.10 -12.00 -20.79
N LEU A 362 -2.00 -11.52 -19.55
CA LEU A 362 -0.75 -11.43 -18.80
C LEU A 362 -0.94 -12.08 -17.43
N TYR A 363 -0.23 -13.18 -17.18
CA TYR A 363 -0.05 -13.68 -15.83
C TYR A 363 1.24 -13.10 -15.24
N THR A 364 1.20 -12.59 -14.01
CA THR A 364 2.39 -12.12 -13.30
C THR A 364 2.35 -12.50 -11.84
N SER A 365 3.37 -13.20 -11.37
CA SER A 365 3.54 -13.64 -9.98
C SER A 365 4.54 -12.79 -9.19
N TYR A 366 5.12 -11.77 -9.84
CA TYR A 366 5.98 -10.77 -9.21
C TYR A 366 5.24 -10.00 -8.10
N SER A 367 5.97 -9.71 -7.02
CA SER A 367 5.45 -9.09 -5.80
C SER A 367 5.22 -7.57 -5.94
N TRP A 368 4.62 -7.10 -7.04
CA TRP A 368 4.40 -5.67 -7.32
C TRP A 368 3.70 -4.95 -6.17
N PHE A 369 2.72 -5.63 -5.56
CA PHE A 369 1.92 -5.14 -4.43
C PHE A 369 2.73 -4.80 -3.17
N ARG A 370 3.98 -5.28 -3.07
CA ARG A 370 4.90 -4.97 -1.97
C ARG A 370 5.85 -3.81 -2.28
N GLN A 371 5.96 -3.40 -3.54
CA GLN A 371 6.91 -2.36 -3.97
C GLN A 371 6.26 -0.96 -4.03
N LEU A 372 5.16 -0.77 -3.29
CA LEU A 372 4.29 0.42 -3.33
C LEU A 372 4.52 1.37 -2.16
#